data_AF-A0A3D2SXT0-F1
#
_entry.id   AF-A0A3D2SXT0-F1
#
_cell.length_a   1.000
_cell.length_b   1.000
_cell.length_c   1.000
_cell.angle_alpha   90.00
_cell.angle_beta   90.00
_cell.angle_gamma   90.00
#
_symmetry.space_group_name_H-M   'P 1'
#
loop_
_entity.id
_entity.type
_entity.pdbx_description
1 polymer ?
#
loop_
_entity_poly.entity_id
_entity_poly.type
_entity_poly.pdbx_seq_one_letter_code
_entity_poly.pdbx_strand_id
1 'polypeptide(L)'
;MGACGPTTTASLNCQSTTPAISLPEELEETSGVTVSLSQPDVFWTHNDDGSVLTAIDPDGEIISRIRIRPSLTDWEDIATSSCARGKSCLYLADTGDNLERRSAGEISIRRLEEPDLASPGFRATLNQQIPELDVDVFPVRLPDGPRDIEALLVLPGEDIYVTTKGRNGPVAVYRYPPPLRPDTVTLELVQELSAGARVIPRQVTGGSVSPEGDILALRTYESLQFYEFIADKLVPIKDG
;
A
#
# COMPACT_ATOMS: atom_id res chain seq x y z
N MET A 1 -1.48 7.52 -36.58
CA MET A 1 -2.89 7.67 -36.13
C MET A 1 -3.18 6.51 -35.18
N GLY A 2 -3.59 6.81 -33.95
CA GLY A 2 -3.92 5.82 -32.92
C GLY A 2 -3.04 5.93 -31.67
N ALA A 3 -3.13 7.04 -30.93
CA ALA A 3 -2.69 7.10 -29.55
C ALA A 3 -3.91 6.83 -28.67
N CYS A 4 -3.90 5.75 -27.89
CA CYS A 4 -4.83 5.60 -26.78
C CYS A 4 -4.31 6.49 -25.64
N GLY A 5 -5.03 7.57 -25.36
CA GLY A 5 -4.86 8.27 -24.09
C GLY A 5 -5.37 7.39 -22.94
N PRO A 6 -4.90 7.60 -21.70
CA PRO A 6 -5.47 6.94 -20.54
C PRO A 6 -6.93 7.36 -20.46
N THR A 7 -7.84 6.39 -20.51
CA THR A 7 -9.27 6.67 -20.37
C THR A 7 -9.50 6.93 -18.89
N THR A 8 -9.42 8.20 -18.47
CA THR A 8 -9.91 8.65 -17.17
C THR A 8 -11.43 8.55 -17.19
N THR A 9 -11.99 7.45 -16.71
CA THR A 9 -13.35 7.49 -16.19
C THR A 9 -13.25 8.00 -14.76
N ALA A 10 -13.16 9.33 -14.62
CA ALA A 10 -13.11 9.96 -13.31
C ALA A 10 -13.42 11.48 -13.27
N SER A 11 -14.56 11.89 -12.72
CA SER A 11 -15.09 13.28 -12.57
C SER A 11 -14.42 14.12 -11.50
N LEU A 12 -13.34 13.62 -10.90
CA LEU A 12 -12.44 14.50 -10.16
C LEU A 12 -11.64 15.44 -11.08
N ASN A 13 -11.83 15.38 -12.42
CA ASN A 13 -11.00 16.09 -13.40
C ASN A 13 -9.51 15.83 -13.12
N CYS A 14 -9.17 14.61 -12.69
CA CYS A 14 -7.79 14.23 -12.42
C CYS A 14 -7.02 14.26 -13.73
N GLN A 15 -6.21 15.30 -13.88
CA GLN A 15 -5.23 15.40 -14.95
C GLN A 15 -3.87 15.13 -14.34
N SER A 16 -3.11 14.25 -14.99
CA SER A 16 -1.69 14.14 -14.73
C SER A 16 -1.06 15.52 -14.93
N THR A 17 -0.54 16.10 -13.85
CA THR A 17 0.07 17.43 -13.85
C THR A 17 1.52 17.42 -14.31
N THR A 18 2.13 16.23 -14.38
CA THR A 18 3.52 15.98 -14.75
C THR A 18 3.60 14.79 -15.71
N PRO A 19 4.53 14.78 -16.67
CA PRO A 19 4.77 13.60 -17.50
C PRO A 19 5.07 12.36 -16.65
N ALA A 20 4.70 11.19 -17.15
CA ALA A 20 5.15 9.94 -16.55
C ALA A 20 6.68 9.85 -16.61
N ILE A 21 7.27 9.38 -15.53
CA ILE A 21 8.72 9.21 -15.37
C ILE A 21 9.01 7.71 -15.37
N SER A 22 10.10 7.32 -16.01
CA SER A 22 10.62 5.95 -15.93
C SER A 22 11.47 5.80 -14.68
N LEU A 23 11.14 4.82 -13.86
CA LEU A 23 11.98 4.47 -12.72
C LEU A 23 13.22 3.68 -13.19
N PRO A 24 14.33 3.69 -12.41
CA PRO A 24 15.48 2.84 -12.67
C PRO A 24 15.11 1.35 -12.79
N GLU A 25 15.87 0.58 -13.57
CA GLU A 25 15.67 -0.86 -13.77
C GLU A 25 15.66 -1.66 -12.45
N GLU A 26 16.41 -1.21 -11.44
CA GLU A 26 16.40 -1.81 -10.11
C GLU A 26 15.02 -1.75 -9.43
N LEU A 27 14.13 -0.86 -9.85
CA LEU A 27 12.74 -0.74 -9.36
C LEU A 27 11.72 -1.42 -10.30
N GLU A 28 12.18 -2.27 -11.21
CA GLU A 28 11.30 -3.19 -11.93
C GLU A 28 10.53 -4.05 -10.91
N GLU A 29 9.22 -4.24 -11.15
CA GLU A 29 8.30 -4.91 -10.22
C GLU A 29 8.06 -4.18 -8.89
N THR A 30 8.04 -2.84 -8.92
CA THR A 30 7.49 -2.03 -7.82
C THR A 30 6.01 -2.34 -7.59
N SER A 31 5.64 -2.70 -6.35
CA SER A 31 4.26 -3.10 -5.99
C SER A 31 3.44 -1.94 -5.38
N GLY A 32 4.03 -1.13 -4.49
CA GLY A 32 3.34 -0.02 -3.82
C GLY A 32 4.14 1.30 -3.80
N VAL A 33 3.45 2.44 -3.70
CA VAL A 33 4.07 3.77 -3.57
C VAL A 33 3.25 4.69 -2.66
N THR A 34 3.92 5.50 -1.86
CA THR A 34 3.28 6.50 -0.99
C THR A 34 4.14 7.75 -0.85
N VAL A 35 3.52 8.90 -0.57
CA VAL A 35 4.23 10.17 -0.30
C VAL A 35 4.74 10.17 1.14
N SER A 36 5.92 10.73 1.40
CA SER A 36 6.34 10.98 2.78
C SER A 36 5.48 12.08 3.40
N LEU A 37 5.04 11.89 4.65
CA LEU A 37 4.35 12.94 5.41
C LEU A 37 5.31 13.86 6.16
N SER A 38 6.55 13.40 6.38
CA SER A 38 7.57 14.15 7.13
C SER A 38 8.60 14.88 6.25
N GLN A 39 8.73 14.49 4.98
CA GLN A 39 9.79 14.97 4.09
C GLN A 39 9.21 15.37 2.73
N PRO A 40 9.22 16.67 2.38
CA PRO A 40 8.77 17.13 1.07
C PRO A 40 9.54 16.44 -0.06
N ASP A 41 8.85 16.21 -1.18
CA ASP A 41 9.44 15.67 -2.40
C ASP A 41 10.08 14.28 -2.23
N VAL A 42 9.61 13.50 -1.25
CA VAL A 42 10.04 12.10 -1.03
C VAL A 42 8.86 11.17 -1.25
N PHE A 43 9.08 10.14 -2.06
CA PHE A 43 8.14 9.02 -2.24
C PHE A 43 8.79 7.74 -1.74
N TRP A 44 8.05 6.96 -0.98
CA TRP A 44 8.46 5.64 -0.51
C TRP A 44 7.86 4.57 -1.39
N THR A 45 8.68 3.60 -1.77
CA THR A 45 8.30 2.53 -2.68
C THR A 45 9.01 1.23 -2.31
N HIS A 46 8.55 0.13 -2.89
CA HIS A 46 9.22 -1.16 -2.78
C HIS A 46 8.94 -2.06 -3.98
N ASN A 47 9.86 -2.98 -4.25
CA ASN A 47 9.65 -4.08 -5.18
C ASN A 47 8.90 -5.24 -4.49
N ASP A 48 8.43 -6.19 -5.28
CA ASP A 48 7.76 -7.42 -4.82
C ASP A 48 8.62 -8.25 -3.83
N ASP A 49 9.95 -8.21 -3.97
CA ASP A 49 10.88 -9.01 -3.18
C ASP A 49 11.95 -8.20 -2.41
N GLY A 50 12.88 -8.91 -1.76
CA GLY A 50 14.09 -8.33 -1.18
C GLY A 50 13.94 -7.59 0.15
N SER A 51 12.72 -7.19 0.55
CA SER A 51 12.46 -6.44 1.79
C SER A 51 13.30 -5.14 1.90
N VAL A 52 13.53 -4.47 0.77
CA VAL A 52 14.24 -3.19 0.70
C VAL A 52 13.24 -2.08 0.43
N LEU A 53 13.03 -1.23 1.43
CA LEU A 53 12.29 0.01 1.30
C LEU A 53 13.17 1.03 0.57
N THR A 54 12.64 1.62 -0.49
CA THR A 54 13.35 2.60 -1.31
C THR A 54 12.66 3.95 -1.21
N ALA A 55 13.44 5.02 -1.08
CA ALA A 55 12.95 6.37 -1.29
C ALA A 55 13.40 6.89 -2.65
N ILE A 56 12.48 7.54 -3.37
CA ILE A 56 12.76 8.24 -4.62
C ILE A 56 12.37 9.72 -4.50
N ASP A 57 13.01 10.57 -5.29
CA ASP A 57 12.63 11.97 -5.47
C ASP A 57 11.58 12.14 -6.59
N PRO A 58 11.09 13.37 -6.88
CA PRO A 58 10.08 13.58 -7.92
C PRO A 58 10.59 13.32 -9.34
N ASP A 59 11.90 13.22 -9.55
CA ASP A 59 12.52 12.86 -10.82
C ASP A 59 12.68 11.33 -10.96
N GLY A 60 12.27 10.55 -9.95
CA GLY A 60 12.36 9.09 -9.93
C GLY A 60 13.73 8.56 -9.51
N GLU A 61 14.64 9.42 -9.07
CA GLU A 61 15.99 9.03 -8.66
C GLU A 61 15.97 8.42 -7.26
N ILE A 62 16.75 7.35 -7.07
CA ILE A 62 16.81 6.67 -5.78
C ILE A 62 17.68 7.46 -4.80
N ILE A 63 17.04 7.97 -3.75
CA ILE A 63 17.69 8.80 -2.71
C ILE A 63 17.91 8.04 -1.39
N SER A 64 17.29 6.87 -1.19
CA SER A 64 17.52 6.00 -0.04
C SER A 64 17.20 4.54 -0.33
N ARG A 65 17.88 3.63 0.38
CA ARG A 65 17.54 2.20 0.49
C ARG A 65 17.66 1.79 1.94
N ILE A 66 16.68 1.05 2.45
CA ILE A 66 16.62 0.60 3.84
C ILE A 66 16.11 -0.83 3.85
N ARG A 67 16.86 -1.75 4.44
CA ARG A 67 16.41 -3.14 4.58
C ARG A 67 15.53 -3.28 5.82
N ILE A 68 14.35 -3.86 5.63
CA ILE A 68 13.36 -4.05 6.68
C ILE A 68 13.58 -5.38 7.40
N ARG A 69 13.41 -5.36 8.71
CA ARG A 69 13.51 -6.54 9.57
C ARG A 69 12.32 -6.68 10.51
N PRO A 70 11.79 -7.90 10.73
CA PRO A 70 12.14 -9.13 10.01
C PRO A 70 11.80 -9.02 8.51
N SER A 71 12.43 -9.87 7.68
CA SER A 71 12.17 -9.91 6.24
C SER A 71 10.68 -10.13 5.99
N LEU A 72 10.11 -9.38 5.05
CA LEU A 72 8.78 -9.62 4.51
C LEU A 72 8.83 -10.80 3.54
N THR A 73 7.75 -11.56 3.46
CA THR A 73 7.68 -12.76 2.62
C THR A 73 7.10 -12.45 1.24
N ASP A 74 6.04 -11.65 1.22
CA ASP A 74 5.30 -11.26 0.01
C ASP A 74 4.57 -9.96 0.35
N TRP A 75 5.22 -8.82 0.07
CA TRP A 75 4.72 -7.49 0.43
C TRP A 75 4.19 -6.74 -0.78
N GLU A 76 2.94 -6.29 -0.68
CA GLU A 76 2.17 -5.88 -1.86
C GLU A 76 1.94 -4.37 -1.91
N ASP A 77 1.77 -3.72 -0.76
CA ASP A 77 1.41 -2.31 -0.71
C ASP A 77 2.00 -1.57 0.49
N ILE A 78 2.12 -0.25 0.34
CA ILE A 78 2.66 0.68 1.33
C ILE A 78 1.77 1.92 1.47
N ALA A 79 1.58 2.36 2.71
CA ALA A 79 0.83 3.57 3.01
C ALA A 79 1.54 4.41 4.08
N THR A 80 1.37 5.72 4.03
CA THR A 80 1.70 6.62 5.15
C THR A 80 0.46 7.03 5.93
N SER A 81 0.59 7.12 7.24
CA SER A 81 -0.39 7.79 8.10
C SER A 81 0.28 8.33 9.36
N SER A 82 -0.44 9.17 10.10
CA SER A 82 -0.04 9.56 11.44
C SER A 82 -0.15 8.36 12.39
N CYS A 83 0.88 8.11 13.19
CA CYS A 83 0.91 7.09 14.23
C CYS A 83 1.08 7.70 15.63
N ALA A 84 1.11 6.83 16.64
CA ALA A 84 1.18 7.23 18.05
C ALA A 84 2.19 8.35 18.33
N ARG A 85 1.78 9.33 19.13
CA ARG A 85 2.54 10.55 19.49
C ARG A 85 2.71 11.57 18.36
N GLY A 86 1.84 11.53 17.34
CA GLY A 86 1.81 12.53 16.26
C GLY A 86 2.99 12.42 15.30
N LYS A 87 3.58 11.22 15.21
CA LYS A 87 4.67 10.93 14.28
C LYS A 87 4.09 10.46 12.94
N SER A 88 4.87 10.57 11.88
CA SER A 88 4.54 9.95 10.59
C SER A 88 5.10 8.53 10.57
N CYS A 89 4.29 7.58 10.12
CA CYS A 89 4.69 6.20 9.97
C CYS A 89 4.35 5.67 8.58
N LEU A 90 5.19 4.75 8.11
CA LEU A 90 4.93 3.84 6.99
C LEU A 90 4.28 2.58 7.51
N TYR A 91 3.32 2.07 6.75
CA TYR A 91 2.64 0.81 6.97
C TYR A 91 2.90 -0.08 5.76
N LEU A 92 3.37 -1.29 5.99
CA LEU A 92 3.76 -2.24 4.93
C LEU A 92 2.85 -3.46 5.02
N ALA A 93 2.30 -3.90 3.89
CA ALA A 93 1.41 -5.05 3.83
C ALA A 93 2.17 -6.31 3.39
N ASP A 94 2.67 -7.11 4.34
CA ASP A 94 3.21 -8.46 4.09
C ASP A 94 2.04 -9.44 3.96
N THR A 95 1.26 -9.29 2.89
CA THR A 95 -0.06 -9.89 2.75
C THR A 95 -0.32 -10.57 1.40
N GLY A 96 0.65 -10.54 0.48
CA GLY A 96 0.58 -11.27 -0.78
C GLY A 96 0.42 -12.77 -0.53
N ASP A 97 -0.46 -13.41 -1.30
CA ASP A 97 -0.72 -14.85 -1.19
C ASP A 97 -1.38 -15.35 -2.47
N ASN A 98 -0.65 -15.25 -3.59
CA ASN A 98 -1.11 -15.66 -4.92
C ASN A 98 -1.70 -17.09 -4.97
N LEU A 99 -1.23 -17.99 -4.08
CA LEU A 99 -1.68 -19.39 -3.97
C LEU A 99 -2.78 -19.60 -2.92
N GLU A 100 -3.21 -18.55 -2.21
CA GLU A 100 -4.20 -18.55 -1.14
C GLU A 100 -3.95 -19.68 -0.11
N ARG A 101 -2.72 -19.74 0.41
CA ARG A 101 -2.27 -20.78 1.35
C ARG A 101 -1.65 -20.25 2.64
N ARG A 102 -1.32 -18.96 2.74
CA ARG A 102 -0.76 -18.34 3.95
C ARG A 102 -1.85 -18.29 5.02
N SER A 103 -1.61 -19.04 6.08
CA SER A 103 -2.53 -19.26 7.18
C SER A 103 -2.37 -18.21 8.29
N ALA A 104 -3.05 -18.42 9.42
CA ALA A 104 -3.16 -17.42 10.48
C ALA A 104 -1.80 -17.01 11.06
N GLY A 105 -1.49 -15.71 10.97
CA GLY A 105 -0.23 -15.14 11.45
C GLY A 105 0.93 -15.25 10.46
N GLU A 106 0.73 -15.84 9.28
CA GLU A 106 1.73 -15.84 8.21
C GLU A 106 1.68 -14.56 7.37
N ILE A 107 0.54 -13.86 7.35
CA ILE A 107 0.41 -12.50 6.81
C ILE A 107 0.39 -11.46 7.94
N SER A 108 0.85 -10.24 7.66
CA SER A 108 0.92 -9.20 8.67
C SER A 108 0.93 -7.78 8.10
N ILE A 109 0.47 -6.84 8.91
CA ILE A 109 0.76 -5.42 8.70
C ILE A 109 2.01 -5.08 9.50
N ARG A 110 2.95 -4.35 8.91
CA ARG A 110 4.14 -3.82 9.58
C ARG A 110 4.00 -2.31 9.75
N ARG A 111 4.63 -1.75 10.77
CA ARG A 111 4.73 -0.29 10.95
C ARG A 111 6.15 0.14 11.23
N LEU A 112 6.59 1.17 10.53
CA LEU A 112 7.88 1.82 10.66
C LEU A 112 7.65 3.32 10.87
N GLU A 113 8.24 3.91 11.90
CA GLU A 113 8.33 5.37 11.97
C GLU A 113 9.12 5.88 10.77
N GLU A 114 8.60 6.89 10.05
CA GLU A 114 9.24 7.39 8.82
C GLU A 114 10.73 7.71 9.06
N PRO A 115 11.66 7.08 8.32
CA PRO A 115 13.08 7.35 8.47
C PRO A 115 13.41 8.78 8.04
N ASP A 116 14.12 9.53 8.90
CA ASP A 116 14.64 10.86 8.55
C ASP A 116 15.86 10.73 7.61
N LEU A 117 15.67 11.05 6.33
CA LEU A 117 16.73 10.99 5.32
C LEU A 117 17.78 12.10 5.47
N ALA A 118 17.58 13.08 6.35
CA ALA A 118 18.64 14.01 6.74
C ALA A 118 19.60 13.40 7.76
N SER A 119 19.19 12.34 8.46
CA SER A 119 20.04 11.65 9.43
C SER A 119 21.18 10.87 8.74
N PRO A 120 22.41 10.86 9.30
CA PRO A 120 23.53 10.12 8.73
C PRO A 120 23.19 8.64 8.57
N GLY A 121 23.48 8.07 7.40
CA GLY A 121 23.30 6.63 7.14
C GLY A 121 22.05 6.27 6.35
N PHE A 122 21.13 7.22 6.09
CA PHE A 122 19.93 6.95 5.29
C PHE A 122 19.98 7.51 3.86
N ARG A 123 20.90 8.41 3.53
CA ARG A 123 21.06 8.83 2.12
C ARG A 123 21.74 7.74 1.32
N ALA A 124 21.24 7.50 0.10
CA ALA A 124 21.91 6.64 -0.86
C ALA A 124 23.24 7.29 -1.27
N THR A 125 24.35 6.60 -1.02
CA THR A 125 25.66 6.97 -1.57
C THR A 125 26.31 5.73 -2.18
N LEU A 126 27.13 5.94 -3.22
CA LEU A 126 27.85 4.85 -3.87
C LEU A 126 28.73 4.14 -2.83
N ASN A 127 28.54 2.82 -2.66
CA ASN A 127 29.24 1.93 -1.72
C ASN A 127 28.83 1.99 -0.25
N GLN A 128 27.72 2.67 0.10
CA GLN A 128 27.20 2.60 1.46
C GLN A 128 26.48 1.28 1.72
N GLN A 129 26.73 0.71 2.88
CA GLN A 129 25.97 -0.45 3.36
C GLN A 129 24.52 -0.04 3.59
N ILE A 130 23.57 -0.81 3.04
CA ILE A 130 22.14 -0.58 3.23
C ILE A 130 21.82 -0.74 4.73
N PRO A 131 21.33 0.32 5.43
CA PRO A 131 20.95 0.23 6.83
C PRO A 131 19.79 -0.76 7.02
N GLU A 132 19.74 -1.37 8.20
CA GLU A 132 18.66 -2.29 8.59
C GLU A 132 17.80 -1.62 9.67
N LEU A 133 16.47 -1.61 9.48
CA LEU A 133 15.52 -1.13 10.49
C LEU A 133 14.55 -2.23 10.90
N ASP A 134 14.33 -2.32 12.21
CA ASP A 134 13.30 -3.19 12.76
C ASP A 134 11.93 -2.49 12.69
N VAL A 135 10.88 -3.26 12.41
CA VAL A 135 9.50 -2.77 12.32
C VAL A 135 8.62 -3.40 13.39
N ASP A 136 7.58 -2.68 13.78
CA ASP A 136 6.49 -3.29 14.53
C ASP A 136 5.76 -4.29 13.62
N VAL A 137 5.29 -5.39 14.22
CA VAL A 137 4.66 -6.50 13.50
C VAL A 137 3.28 -6.75 14.07
N PHE A 138 2.28 -6.76 13.21
CA PHE A 138 0.88 -7.03 13.55
C PHE A 138 0.38 -8.22 12.71
N PRO A 139 0.55 -9.46 13.19
CA PRO A 139 0.11 -10.65 12.47
C PRO A 139 -1.42 -10.67 12.37
N VAL A 140 -1.93 -11.13 11.22
CA VAL A 140 -3.37 -11.17 10.98
C VAL A 140 -3.83 -12.51 10.41
N ARG A 141 -5.14 -12.72 10.42
CA ARG A 141 -5.81 -13.80 9.69
C ARG A 141 -7.14 -13.29 9.17
N LEU A 142 -7.57 -13.86 8.05
CA LEU A 142 -8.92 -13.64 7.53
C LEU A 142 -9.92 -14.60 8.19
N PRO A 143 -11.18 -14.16 8.41
CA PRO A 143 -12.22 -14.99 9.03
C PRO A 143 -12.71 -16.12 8.11
N ASP A 144 -12.55 -15.98 6.80
CA ASP A 144 -13.08 -16.87 5.76
C ASP A 144 -12.01 -17.67 4.99
N GLY A 145 -10.79 -17.73 5.55
CA GLY A 145 -9.65 -18.45 5.01
C GLY A 145 -8.69 -17.57 4.20
N PRO A 146 -7.55 -18.12 3.76
CA PRO A 146 -6.52 -17.36 3.05
C PRO A 146 -7.06 -16.69 1.77
N ARG A 147 -6.62 -15.46 1.52
CA ARG A 147 -6.86 -14.70 0.29
C ARG A 147 -5.63 -13.85 -0.01
N ASP A 148 -5.45 -13.61 -1.30
CA ASP A 148 -4.46 -12.68 -1.84
C ASP A 148 -4.89 -11.23 -1.55
N ILE A 149 -4.11 -10.49 -0.77
CA ILE A 149 -4.41 -9.10 -0.34
C ILE A 149 -3.35 -8.16 -0.91
N GLU A 150 -3.83 -7.16 -1.65
CA GLU A 150 -3.01 -6.38 -2.59
C GLU A 150 -3.16 -4.88 -2.42
N ALA A 151 -3.95 -4.45 -1.44
CA ALA A 151 -4.20 -3.03 -1.23
C ALA A 151 -4.33 -2.74 0.27
N LEU A 152 -3.62 -1.71 0.69
CA LEU A 152 -3.59 -1.21 2.05
C LEU A 152 -4.20 0.19 2.10
N LEU A 153 -5.12 0.39 3.04
CA LEU A 153 -5.79 1.67 3.27
C LEU A 153 -5.63 2.02 4.74
N VAL A 154 -4.83 3.05 5.04
CA VAL A 154 -4.59 3.50 6.42
C VAL A 154 -5.18 4.88 6.61
N LEU A 155 -6.34 4.94 7.27
CA LEU A 155 -6.99 6.20 7.60
C LEU A 155 -6.33 6.85 8.84
N PRO A 156 -6.58 8.14 9.11
CA PRO A 156 -6.11 8.81 10.32
C PRO A 156 -6.48 8.04 11.59
N GLY A 157 -5.55 8.03 12.56
CA GLY A 157 -5.75 7.31 13.82
C GLY A 157 -5.44 5.81 13.77
N GLU A 158 -4.72 5.35 12.75
CA GLU A 158 -4.37 3.95 12.52
C GLU A 158 -5.60 3.03 12.28
N ASP A 159 -6.67 3.56 11.66
CA ASP A 159 -7.79 2.75 11.22
C ASP A 159 -7.45 2.09 9.87
N ILE A 160 -7.10 0.81 9.95
CA ILE A 160 -6.49 0.06 8.85
C ILE A 160 -7.52 -0.84 8.19
N TYR A 161 -7.58 -0.74 6.87
CA TYR A 161 -8.33 -1.63 6.00
C TYR A 161 -7.41 -2.25 4.96
N VAL A 162 -7.75 -3.46 4.56
CA VAL A 162 -7.06 -4.19 3.50
C VAL A 162 -8.06 -4.71 2.49
N THR A 163 -7.67 -4.76 1.22
CA THR A 163 -8.55 -5.20 0.14
C THR A 163 -7.92 -6.36 -0.63
N THR A 164 -8.71 -7.41 -0.85
CA THR A 164 -8.26 -8.58 -1.61
C THR A 164 -8.14 -8.30 -3.10
N LYS A 165 -7.23 -9.01 -3.78
CA LYS A 165 -7.02 -8.95 -5.24
C LYS A 165 -8.30 -9.20 -6.04
N GLY A 166 -9.19 -10.04 -5.49
CA GLY A 166 -10.38 -10.56 -6.17
C GLY A 166 -10.07 -11.67 -7.17
N ARG A 167 -8.98 -12.43 -6.97
CA ARG A 167 -8.53 -13.50 -7.87
C ARG A 167 -9.48 -14.71 -7.88
N ASN A 168 -9.72 -15.31 -6.72
CA ASN A 168 -10.54 -16.52 -6.58
C ASN A 168 -11.88 -16.31 -5.85
N GLY A 169 -12.20 -15.05 -5.51
CA GLY A 169 -13.42 -14.67 -4.81
C GLY A 169 -13.75 -13.19 -4.99
N PRO A 170 -14.81 -12.70 -4.32
CA PRO A 170 -15.11 -11.27 -4.25
C PRO A 170 -13.88 -10.42 -3.91
N VAL A 171 -13.84 -9.20 -4.45
CA VAL A 171 -13.00 -8.14 -3.89
C VAL A 171 -13.62 -7.77 -2.55
N ALA A 172 -12.93 -8.12 -1.48
CA ALA A 172 -13.43 -8.00 -0.12
C ALA A 172 -12.55 -7.01 0.65
N VAL A 173 -13.19 -6.11 1.38
CA VAL A 173 -12.57 -5.12 2.25
C VAL A 173 -12.69 -5.62 3.69
N TYR A 174 -11.55 -5.74 4.35
CA TYR A 174 -11.45 -6.14 5.74
C TYR A 174 -10.89 -5.01 6.58
N ARG A 175 -11.35 -4.90 7.82
CA ARG A 175 -10.83 -3.96 8.83
C ARG A 175 -9.94 -4.69 9.83
N TYR A 176 -8.86 -4.05 10.23
CA TYR A 176 -8.11 -4.43 11.42
C TYR A 176 -8.81 -3.90 12.68
N PRO A 177 -9.26 -4.76 13.62
CA PRO A 177 -9.87 -4.32 14.87
C PRO A 177 -8.85 -3.60 15.77
N PRO A 178 -9.01 -2.29 16.06
CA PRO A 178 -8.05 -1.57 16.89
C PRO A 178 -8.10 -2.04 18.36
N PRO A 179 -7.02 -1.84 19.13
CA PRO A 179 -5.73 -1.27 18.72
C PRO A 179 -4.87 -2.30 17.97
N LEU A 180 -3.81 -1.82 17.31
CA LEU A 180 -2.75 -2.68 16.76
C LEU A 180 -2.06 -3.49 17.87
N ARG A 181 -1.88 -4.80 17.65
CA ARG A 181 -1.31 -5.72 18.64
C ARG A 181 -0.36 -6.75 17.99
N PRO A 182 0.64 -7.23 18.75
CA PRO A 182 1.61 -8.21 18.25
C PRO A 182 1.11 -9.67 18.22
N ASP A 183 -0.07 -9.96 18.78
CA ASP A 183 -0.74 -11.26 18.63
C ASP A 183 -1.53 -11.36 17.32
N THR A 184 -1.81 -12.57 16.86
CA THR A 184 -2.56 -12.78 15.60
C THR A 184 -4.01 -12.34 15.74
N VAL A 185 -4.37 -11.24 15.06
CA VAL A 185 -5.72 -10.67 15.04
C VAL A 185 -6.54 -11.22 13.87
N THR A 186 -7.81 -11.56 14.13
CA THR A 186 -8.77 -11.87 13.05
C THR A 186 -9.33 -10.58 12.50
N LEU A 187 -9.21 -10.36 11.19
CA LEU A 187 -9.79 -9.20 10.52
C LEU A 187 -11.31 -9.32 10.42
N GLU A 188 -11.98 -8.16 10.33
CA GLU A 188 -13.43 -8.07 10.19
C GLU A 188 -13.80 -7.84 8.74
N LEU A 189 -14.63 -8.70 8.13
CA LEU A 189 -15.17 -8.44 6.79
C LEU A 189 -16.17 -7.28 6.87
N VAL A 190 -15.93 -6.22 6.12
CA VAL A 190 -16.74 -4.99 6.15
C VAL A 190 -17.64 -4.89 4.93
N GLN A 191 -17.10 -5.22 3.76
CA GLN A 191 -17.75 -4.99 2.49
C GLN A 191 -17.20 -5.93 1.41
N GLU A 192 -18.06 -6.36 0.50
CA GLU A 192 -17.65 -6.93 -0.78
C GLU A 192 -17.93 -5.89 -1.89
N LEU A 193 -16.91 -5.57 -2.67
CA LEU A 193 -16.97 -4.62 -3.80
C LEU A 193 -17.35 -5.31 -5.12
N SER A 194 -17.37 -6.65 -5.15
CA SER A 194 -17.84 -7.42 -6.29
C SER A 194 -18.62 -8.66 -5.83
N ALA A 195 -19.50 -9.18 -6.70
CA ALA A 195 -20.26 -10.40 -6.40
C ALA A 195 -19.41 -11.70 -6.49
N GLY A 196 -18.14 -11.61 -6.87
CA GLY A 196 -17.27 -12.75 -7.13
C GLY A 196 -15.94 -12.33 -7.73
N ALA A 197 -15.19 -13.33 -8.21
CA ALA A 197 -13.87 -13.16 -8.81
C ALA A 197 -13.84 -12.16 -9.98
N ARG A 198 -12.69 -11.53 -10.16
CA ARG A 198 -12.42 -10.55 -11.20
C ARG A 198 -11.44 -11.11 -12.22
N VAL A 199 -11.69 -10.79 -13.49
CA VAL A 199 -10.72 -10.99 -14.57
C VAL A 199 -9.47 -10.14 -14.29
N ILE A 200 -8.31 -10.59 -14.76
CA ILE A 200 -7.00 -9.98 -14.46
C ILE A 200 -7.02 -8.45 -14.58
N PRO A 201 -7.50 -7.82 -15.67
CA PRO A 201 -7.46 -6.35 -15.77
C PRO A 201 -8.19 -5.59 -14.64
N ARG A 202 -9.15 -6.26 -13.97
CA ARG A 202 -10.02 -5.70 -12.93
C ARG A 202 -9.68 -6.18 -11.52
N GLN A 203 -8.57 -6.87 -11.36
CA GLN A 203 -8.05 -7.26 -10.06
C GLN A 203 -7.39 -6.06 -9.38
N VAL A 204 -7.55 -5.95 -8.07
CA VAL A 204 -6.98 -4.87 -7.25
C VAL A 204 -5.47 -5.07 -7.13
N THR A 205 -4.70 -3.98 -7.18
CA THR A 205 -3.23 -3.97 -7.15
C THR A 205 -2.68 -2.78 -6.36
N GLY A 206 -3.43 -2.26 -5.39
CA GLY A 206 -3.01 -1.13 -4.58
C GLY A 206 -4.16 -0.26 -4.09
N GLY A 207 -3.93 0.38 -2.95
CA GLY A 207 -4.85 1.32 -2.32
C GLY A 207 -4.13 2.58 -1.85
N SER A 208 -4.88 3.67 -1.69
CA SER A 208 -4.35 4.86 -1.03
C SER A 208 -5.46 5.65 -0.36
N VAL A 209 -5.08 6.41 0.65
CA VAL A 209 -5.97 7.27 1.43
C VAL A 209 -5.40 8.68 1.40
N SER A 210 -6.26 9.66 1.13
CA SER A 210 -5.92 11.08 1.27
C SER A 210 -5.53 11.44 2.73
N PRO A 211 -4.71 12.47 2.95
CA PRO A 211 -4.25 12.82 4.31
C PRO A 211 -5.36 13.03 5.34
N GLU A 212 -6.50 13.58 4.93
CA GLU A 212 -7.65 13.84 5.81
C GLU A 212 -8.57 12.61 5.97
N GLY A 213 -8.34 11.53 5.21
CA GLY A 213 -9.13 10.30 5.27
C GLY A 213 -10.50 10.36 4.60
N ASP A 214 -10.80 11.40 3.82
CA ASP A 214 -12.10 11.61 3.18
C ASP A 214 -12.22 10.97 1.79
N ILE A 215 -11.11 10.93 1.05
CA ILE A 215 -11.01 10.26 -0.26
C ILE A 215 -10.09 9.05 -0.17
N LEU A 216 -10.56 7.93 -0.70
CA LEU A 216 -9.80 6.69 -0.88
C LEU A 216 -9.72 6.36 -2.37
N ALA A 217 -8.64 5.71 -2.77
CA ALA A 217 -8.48 5.20 -4.11
C ALA A 217 -8.14 3.70 -4.08
N LEU A 218 -8.74 2.93 -4.99
CA LEU A 218 -8.30 1.59 -5.32
C LEU A 218 -7.87 1.54 -6.77
N ARG A 219 -6.70 0.95 -6.99
CA ARG A 219 -6.13 0.73 -8.32
C ARG A 219 -6.34 -0.72 -8.73
N THR A 220 -6.60 -0.90 -10.02
CA THR A 220 -6.50 -2.19 -10.72
C THR A 220 -5.46 -2.07 -11.83
N TYR A 221 -5.20 -3.17 -12.54
CA TYR A 221 -4.36 -3.12 -13.74
C TYR A 221 -4.89 -2.17 -14.84
N GLU A 222 -6.20 -1.91 -14.91
CA GLU A 222 -6.82 -1.10 -15.97
C GLU A 222 -7.42 0.24 -15.51
N SER A 223 -7.68 0.43 -14.21
CA SER A 223 -8.40 1.59 -13.71
C SER A 223 -7.95 2.06 -12.32
N LEU A 224 -8.24 3.32 -12.03
CA LEU A 224 -8.20 3.93 -10.70
C LEU A 224 -9.62 4.37 -10.35
N GLN A 225 -10.15 3.90 -9.23
CA GLN A 225 -11.49 4.26 -8.74
C GLN A 225 -11.38 4.99 -7.42
N PHE A 226 -12.07 6.12 -7.30
CA PHE A 226 -12.17 6.89 -6.06
C PHE A 226 -13.45 6.58 -5.27
N TYR A 227 -13.32 6.69 -3.95
CA TYR A 227 -14.37 6.40 -2.98
C TYR A 227 -14.39 7.48 -1.90
N GLU A 228 -15.58 7.80 -1.42
CA GLU A 228 -15.77 8.43 -0.11
C GLU A 228 -15.82 7.35 0.97
N PHE A 229 -15.36 7.69 2.18
CA PHE A 229 -15.51 6.82 3.35
C PHE A 229 -16.74 7.21 4.18
N ILE A 230 -17.80 6.42 4.10
CA ILE A 230 -19.07 6.71 4.77
C ILE A 230 -19.50 5.52 5.62
N ALA A 231 -19.64 5.75 6.92
CA ALA A 231 -20.09 4.74 7.89
C ALA A 231 -19.28 3.43 7.77
N ASP A 232 -17.96 3.57 7.82
CA ASP A 232 -16.96 2.51 7.71
C ASP A 232 -16.99 1.74 6.37
N LYS A 233 -17.49 2.34 5.28
CA LYS A 233 -17.59 1.70 3.96
C LYS A 233 -17.04 2.55 2.84
N LEU A 234 -16.55 1.89 1.80
CA LEU A 234 -16.12 2.51 0.56
C LEU A 234 -17.35 2.74 -0.32
N VAL A 235 -17.68 4.01 -0.56
CA VAL A 235 -18.78 4.43 -1.43
C VAL A 235 -18.20 5.02 -2.71
N PRO A 236 -18.41 4.40 -3.89
CA PRO A 236 -17.84 4.92 -5.13
C PRO A 236 -18.32 6.34 -5.42
N ILE A 237 -17.39 7.22 -5.78
CA ILE A 237 -17.72 8.55 -6.29
C ILE A 237 -18.20 8.33 -7.73
N LYS A 238 -19.53 8.40 -7.93
CA LYS A 238 -20.21 7.85 -9.13
C LYS A 238 -19.90 8.56 -10.44
N ASP A 239 -19.38 9.77 -10.35
CA ASP A 239 -18.89 10.45 -11.52
C ASP A 239 -17.36 10.40 -11.56
N GLY A 240 -16.70 10.13 -10.43
CA GLY A 240 -15.35 10.54 -9.96
C GLY A 240 -14.17 9.75 -10.44
#